data_AF-A0A7X5TIA6-F1
#
_entry.id   AF-A0A7X5TIA6-F1
#
_cell.length_a   1.000
_cell.length_b   1.000
_cell.length_c   1.000
_cell.angle_alpha   90.00
_cell.angle_beta   90.00
_cell.angle_gamma   90.00
#
_symmetry.space_group_name_H-M   'P 1'
#
loop_
_entity.id
_entity.type
_entity.pdbx_description
1 polymer ?
#
loop_
_entity_poly.entity_id
_entity_poly.type
_entity_poly.pdbx_seq_one_letter_code
_entity_poly.pdbx_strand_id
1 'polypeptide(L)' 'MRGYLIAQYAVYRNKSPKSRAQYPLIIDIQNDLLDDYNSRTILQSQ' A
#
# COMPACT_ATOMS: atom_id res chain seq x y z
N MET A 1 11.08 -14.12 13.08
CA MET A 1 9.98 -13.28 13.59
C MET A 1 8.85 -13.38 12.59
N ARG A 2 7.63 -13.73 13.01
CA ARG A 2 6.52 -13.93 12.06
C ARG A 2 5.81 -12.58 11.90
N GLY A 3 6.35 -11.75 11.02
CA GLY A 3 5.65 -10.53 10.57
C GLY A 3 4.33 -10.96 9.94
N TYR A 4 3.23 -10.30 10.31
CA TYR A 4 1.96 -10.50 9.64
C TYR A 4 2.14 -10.14 8.16
N LEU A 5 1.88 -11.09 7.27
CA LEU A 5 1.88 -10.85 5.84
C LEU A 5 0.73 -9.89 5.53
N ILE A 6 1.06 -8.78 4.88
CA ILE A 6 0.10 -7.86 4.29
C ILE A 6 -0.27 -8.45 2.94
N ALA A 7 -1.55 -8.79 2.78
CA ALA A 7 -2.04 -9.39 1.55
C ALA A 7 -1.85 -8.46 0.36
N GLN A 8 -1.23 -8.97 -0.70
CA GLN A 8 -1.21 -8.36 -2.02
C GLN A 8 -2.65 -8.03 -2.44
N TYR A 9 -2.81 -6.88 -3.09
CA TYR A 9 -4.09 -6.30 -3.50
C TYR A 9 -4.97 -5.76 -2.36
N ALA A 10 -4.43 -5.61 -1.15
CA ALA A 10 -5.10 -4.88 -0.08
C ALA A 10 -5.31 -3.40 -0.44
N VAL A 11 -6.46 -2.85 -0.05
CA VAL A 11 -6.83 -1.45 -0.27
C VAL A 11 -6.65 -0.65 1.01
N TYR A 12 -5.93 0.45 0.91
CA TYR A 12 -5.62 1.36 2.00
C TYR A 12 -6.19 2.75 1.75
N ARG A 13 -6.51 3.46 2.83
CA ARG A 13 -6.73 4.91 2.74
C ARG A 13 -5.39 5.61 2.54
N ASN A 14 -5.33 6.49 1.55
CA ASN A 14 -4.18 7.36 1.38
C ASN A 14 -4.03 8.26 2.61
N LYS A 15 -2.85 8.28 3.24
CA LYS A 15 -2.57 9.13 4.41
C LYS A 15 -1.91 10.44 4.05
N SER A 16 -1.42 10.59 2.81
CA SER A 16 -0.73 11.80 2.33
C SER A 16 -1.67 13.00 2.30
N PRO A 17 -1.40 14.07 3.07
CA PRO A 17 -2.20 15.29 3.00
C PRO A 17 -2.17 15.95 1.61
N LYS A 18 -1.07 15.74 0.86
CA LYS A 18 -0.85 16.35 -0.45
C LYS A 18 -1.67 15.71 -1.57
N SER A 19 -1.99 14.42 -1.44
CA SER A 19 -2.61 13.65 -2.53
C SER A 19 -3.90 12.93 -2.16
N ARG A 20 -4.27 12.87 -0.87
CA ARG A 20 -5.47 12.15 -0.41
C ARG A 20 -6.79 12.69 -0.99
N ALA A 21 -6.85 13.98 -1.33
CA ALA A 21 -8.06 14.56 -1.94
C ALA A 21 -8.29 14.04 -3.36
N GLN A 22 -7.22 13.91 -4.14
CA GLN A 22 -7.27 13.42 -5.52
C GLN A 22 -7.25 11.88 -5.59
N TYR A 23 -6.50 11.24 -4.69
CA TYR A 23 -6.28 9.79 -4.65
C TYR A 23 -6.62 9.27 -3.24
N PRO A 24 -7.90 9.06 -2.92
CA PRO A 24 -8.32 8.70 -1.55
C PRO A 24 -7.95 7.27 -1.16
N LEU A 25 -7.79 6.38 -2.16
CA LEU A 25 -7.50 4.97 -1.98
C LEU A 25 -6.18 4.61 -2.67
N ILE A 26 -5.52 3.61 -2.11
CA ILE A 26 -4.25 3.06 -2.58
C ILE A 26 -4.37 1.55 -2.62
N ILE A 27 -3.94 0.93 -3.71
CA ILE A 27 -3.87 -0.53 -3.84
C ILE A 27 -2.41 -0.94 -3.64
N ASP A 28 -2.16 -1.81 -2.68
CA ASP A 28 -0.86 -2.46 -2.53
C ASP A 28 -0.71 -3.57 -3.56
N ILE A 29 0.30 -3.46 -4.41
CA ILE A 29 0.60 -4.45 -5.46
C ILE A 29 1.88 -5.23 -5.15
N GLN A 30 2.52 -4.95 -4.02
CA GLN A 30 3.73 -5.63 -3.59
C GLN A 30 3.43 -7.09 -3.28
N ASN A 31 4.37 -7.95 -3.66
CA ASN A 31 4.32 -9.35 -3.30
C ASN A 31 4.58 -9.50 -1.79
N ASP A 32 3.75 -10.28 -1.09
CA ASP A 32 3.82 -10.51 0.35
C ASP A 32 5.19 -11.01 0.83
N LEU A 33 5.97 -11.69 -0.04
CA LEU A 33 7.34 -12.13 0.27
C LEU A 33 8.31 -10.97 0.50
N LEU A 34 7.93 -9.74 0.11
CA LEU A 34 8.69 -8.51 0.29
C LEU A 34 8.13 -7.65 1.44
N ASP A 35 7.32 -8.21 2.33
CA ASP A 35 6.72 -7.43 3.43
C ASP A 35 7.71 -6.92 4.47
N ASP A 36 8.90 -7.52 4.55
CA ASP A 36 9.96 -7.10 5.48
C ASP A 36 10.65 -5.78 5.06
N TYR A 37 10.32 -5.23 3.88
CA TYR A 37 10.83 -3.92 3.45
C TYR A 37 10.04 -2.76 4.06
N ASN A 38 10.74 -1.68 4.43
CA ASN A 38 10.13 -0.45 4.98
C ASN A 38 9.38 0.40 3.94
N SER A 39 9.21 -0.09 2.71
CA SER A 39 8.53 0.60 1.62
C SER A 39 7.59 -0.35 0.90
N ARG A 40 6.50 0.20 0.33
CA ARG A 40 5.51 -0.55 -0.44
C ARG A 40 5.33 0.02 -1.84
N THR A 41 5.20 -0.87 -2.81
CA THR A 41 4.84 -0.52 -4.19
C THR A 41 3.34 -0.41 -4.32
N ILE A 42 2.85 0.73 -4.81
CA ILE A 42 1.41 1.04 -4.82
C ILE A 42 0.93 1.59 -6.16
N LEU A 43 -0.37 1.44 -6.43
CA LEU A 43 -1.06 2.06 -7.56
C LEU A 43 -2.04 3.15 -7.11
N GLN A 44 -2.11 4.25 -7.88
CA GLN A 44 -3.05 5.37 -7.70
C GLN A 44 -3.76 5.62 -9.05
N SER A 45 -5.09 5.67 -9.07
CA SER A 45 -5.89 5.95 -10.27
C SER A 45 -6.03 7.45 -10.51
N GLN A 46 -5.71 7.95 -11.71
CA GLN A 46 -5.86 9.36 -12.10
C GLN A 46 -7.30 9.83 -12.23
#